data_AF-A0AAN5D837-F1
#
_entry.id   AF-A0AAN5D837-F1
#
_cell.length_a   1.000
_cell.length_b   1.000
_cell.length_c   1.000
_cell.angle_alpha   90.00
_cell.angle_beta   90.00
_cell.angle_gamma   90.00
#
_symmetry.space_group_name_H-M   'P 1'
#
loop_
_entity.id
_entity.type
_entity.pdbx_description
1 polymer ?
#
loop_
_entity_poly.entity_id
_entity_poly.type
_entity_poly.pdbx_seq_one_letter_code
_entity_poly.pdbx_strand_id
1 'polypeptide(L)'
;FIEAVDQKKVSLPLFTVWLEHEGNKENVPGGIYTYGAIDATNCGPVIAYQPLSSATYFEFKLSSVSIGTYTNSKGWQVISDTGT
;
A
#
# COMPACT_ATOMS: atom_id res chain seq x y z
N PHE A 1 2.95 -13.70 6.04
CA PHE A 1 3.79 -13.34 4.88
C PHE A 1 5.26 -13.71 5.09
N ILE A 2 5.89 -13.29 6.20
CA ILE A 2 7.31 -13.61 6.51
C ILE A 2 7.65 -15.09 6.32
N GLU A 3 6.85 -16.00 6.88
CA GLU A 3 7.08 -17.45 6.67
C GLU A 3 7.04 -17.90 5.20
N ALA A 4 6.19 -17.30 4.38
CA ALA A 4 6.15 -17.62 2.95
C ALA A 4 7.43 -17.17 2.24
N VAL A 5 8.06 -16.08 2.69
CA VAL A 5 9.36 -15.63 2.20
C VAL A 5 10.45 -16.61 2.65
N ASP A 6 10.48 -16.96 3.94
CA ASP A 6 11.49 -17.83 4.52
C ASP A 6 11.49 -19.24 3.88
N GLN A 7 10.29 -19.77 3.62
CA GLN A 7 10.09 -21.04 2.92
C GLN A 7 10.19 -20.94 1.39
N LYS A 8 10.53 -19.76 0.84
CA LYS A 8 10.64 -19.50 -0.61
C LYS A 8 9.38 -19.89 -1.40
N LYS A 9 8.20 -19.63 -0.82
CA LYS A 9 6.88 -19.84 -1.46
C LYS A 9 6.44 -18.66 -2.32
N VAL A 10 7.16 -17.55 -2.25
CA VAL A 10 6.94 -16.34 -3.06
C VAL A 10 8.23 -15.94 -3.76
N SER A 11 8.12 -15.40 -4.97
CA SER A 11 9.27 -15.01 -5.79
C SER A 11 9.98 -13.75 -5.26
N LEU A 12 9.22 -12.82 -4.66
CA LEU A 12 9.72 -11.58 -4.09
C LEU A 12 9.25 -11.41 -2.63
N PRO A 13 10.05 -10.78 -1.76
CA PRO A 13 9.67 -10.49 -0.38
C PRO A 13 8.78 -9.23 -0.27
N LEU A 14 7.77 -9.11 -1.13
CA LEU A 14 6.79 -8.02 -1.12
C LEU A 14 5.39 -8.53 -1.48
N PHE A 15 4.38 -7.71 -1.23
CA PHE A 15 3.03 -7.90 -1.75
C PHE A 15 2.47 -6.57 -2.24
N THR A 16 1.54 -6.63 -3.18
CA THR A 16 0.77 -5.46 -3.63
C THR A 16 -0.69 -5.63 -3.27
N VAL A 17 -1.32 -4.51 -2.90
CA VAL A 17 -2.74 -4.45 -2.55
C VAL A 17 -3.43 -3.51 -3.51
N TRP A 18 -4.45 -4.02 -4.18
CA TRP A 18 -5.38 -3.22 -4.97
C TRP A 18 -6.74 -3.26 -4.29
N LEU A 19 -7.25 -2.09 -3.90
CA LEU A 19 -8.58 -1.95 -3.33
C LEU A 19 -9.50 -1.42 -4.43
N GLU A 20 -10.42 -2.25 -4.89
CA GLU A 20 -11.32 -1.92 -6.00
C GLU A 20 -12.40 -0.94 -5.53
N HIS A 21 -12.58 0.15 -6.27
CA HIS A 21 -13.61 1.12 -5.94
C HIS A 21 -14.96 0.72 -6.57
N GLU A 22 -15.79 0.05 -5.78
CA GLU A 22 -17.13 -0.40 -6.21
C GLU A 22 -18.29 0.49 -5.76
N GLY A 23 -18.00 1.53 -4.96
CA GLY A 23 -19.03 2.34 -4.31
C GLY A 23 -19.80 1.56 -3.24
N ASN A 24 -21.11 1.82 -3.10
CA ASN A 24 -21.97 1.20 -2.07
C ASN A 24 -22.58 -0.14 -2.53
N LYS A 25 -21.86 -0.92 -3.33
CA LYS A 25 -22.35 -2.23 -3.80
C LYS A 25 -22.01 -3.31 -2.78
N GLU A 26 -22.92 -4.25 -2.63
CA GLU A 26 -22.73 -5.44 -1.81
C GLU A 26 -22.51 -6.66 -2.71
N ASN A 27 -21.80 -7.67 -2.19
CA ASN A 27 -21.53 -8.94 -2.88
C ASN A 27 -20.79 -8.80 -4.23
N VAL A 28 -19.90 -7.81 -4.33
CA VAL A 28 -18.98 -7.64 -5.47
C VAL A 28 -17.54 -7.86 -5.01
N PRO A 29 -16.60 -8.23 -5.91
CA PRO A 29 -15.18 -8.21 -5.61
C PRO A 29 -14.75 -6.84 -5.07
N GLY A 30 -13.90 -6.82 -4.02
CA GLY A 30 -13.47 -5.59 -3.35
C GLY A 30 -11.99 -5.24 -3.60
N GLY A 31 -11.31 -5.99 -4.47
CA GLY A 31 -9.88 -5.85 -4.69
C GLY A 31 -9.11 -7.17 -4.64
N ILE A 32 -7.78 -7.06 -4.75
CA ILE A 32 -6.85 -8.19 -4.87
C ILE A 32 -5.60 -7.95 -4.02
N TYR A 33 -5.16 -9.01 -3.34
CA TYR A 33 -3.83 -9.10 -2.74
C TYR A 33 -2.96 -10.00 -3.63
N THR A 34 -1.84 -9.46 -4.11
CA THR A 34 -0.85 -10.21 -4.89
C THR A 34 0.40 -10.40 -4.05
N TYR A 35 0.65 -11.63 -3.63
CA TYR A 35 1.83 -11.98 -2.83
C TYR A 35 2.99 -12.38 -3.73
N GLY A 36 4.17 -11.81 -3.51
CA GLY A 36 5.38 -12.20 -4.21
C GLY A 36 5.61 -11.56 -5.57
N ALA A 37 4.79 -10.58 -5.96
CA ALA A 37 4.89 -9.90 -7.24
C ALA A 37 4.35 -8.47 -7.15
N ILE A 38 4.76 -7.64 -8.12
CA ILE A 38 4.16 -6.32 -8.36
C ILE A 38 2.99 -6.51 -9.33
N ASP A 39 1.79 -6.14 -8.92
CA ASP A 39 0.60 -6.17 -9.78
C ASP A 39 0.54 -4.94 -10.69
N ALA A 40 1.26 -4.99 -11.82
CA ALA A 40 1.21 -3.94 -12.82
C ALA A 40 -0.11 -3.89 -13.62
N THR A 41 -0.99 -4.90 -13.47
CA THR A 41 -2.26 -4.97 -14.19
C THR A 41 -3.31 -4.10 -13.50
N ASN A 42 -3.47 -4.27 -12.18
CA ASN A 42 -4.48 -3.53 -11.42
C ASN A 42 -3.93 -2.23 -10.80
N CYS A 43 -2.66 -2.20 -10.35
CA CYS A 43 -2.05 -1.02 -9.73
C CYS A 43 -1.32 -0.10 -10.73
N GLY A 44 -1.04 -0.58 -11.94
CA GLY A 44 -0.18 0.14 -12.89
C GLY A 44 1.31 0.11 -12.52
N PRO A 45 2.15 0.94 -13.17
CA PRO A 45 3.59 0.94 -12.92
C PRO A 45 3.94 1.49 -11.53
N VAL A 46 5.04 1.00 -10.95
CA VAL A 46 5.60 1.57 -9.71
C VAL A 46 6.10 2.99 -9.99
N ILE A 47 5.56 3.96 -9.27
CA ILE A 47 5.93 5.37 -9.41
C ILE A 47 7.01 5.82 -8.40
N ALA A 48 7.13 5.14 -7.27
CA ALA A 48 8.10 5.46 -6.22
C ALA A 48 8.24 4.32 -5.20
N TYR A 49 9.35 4.36 -4.45
CA TYR A 49 9.53 3.65 -3.18
C TYR A 49 9.75 4.67 -2.07
N GLN A 50 9.20 4.40 -0.89
CA GLN A 50 9.41 5.23 0.29
C GLN A 50 9.97 4.38 1.42
N PRO A 51 11.11 4.74 2.03
CA PRO A 51 11.65 4.01 3.17
C PRO A 51 10.73 4.12 4.38
N LEU A 52 10.62 3.02 5.13
CA LEU A 52 9.85 3.01 6.37
C LEU A 52 10.58 3.78 7.47
N SER A 53 9.83 4.54 8.27
CA SER A 53 10.32 5.20 9.49
C SER A 53 10.33 4.27 10.72
N SER A 54 9.51 3.21 10.69
CA SER A 54 9.45 2.15 11.70
C SER A 54 9.26 0.78 11.04
N ALA A 55 9.83 -0.26 11.64
CA ALA A 55 9.64 -1.65 11.19
C ALA A 55 8.38 -2.32 11.79
N THR A 56 7.69 -1.67 12.73
CA THR A 56 6.48 -2.22 13.38
C THR A 56 5.21 -2.01 12.57
N TYR A 57 5.23 -1.06 11.63
CA TYR A 57 4.10 -0.70 10.75
C TYR A 57 4.63 -0.39 9.35
N PHE A 58 3.74 -0.35 8.35
CA PHE A 58 4.05 0.30 7.07
C PHE A 58 4.02 1.84 7.22
N GLU A 59 4.83 2.35 8.15
CA GLU A 59 4.92 3.76 8.51
C GLU A 59 5.98 4.47 7.68
N PHE A 60 5.67 5.67 7.19
CA PHE A 60 6.59 6.51 6.46
C PHE A 60 6.32 8.00 6.70
N LYS A 61 7.32 8.83 6.38
CA LYS A 61 7.20 10.29 6.46
C LYS A 61 6.35 10.83 5.30
N LEU A 62 5.22 11.45 5.63
CA LEU A 62 4.44 12.27 4.73
C LEU A 62 5.00 13.70 4.71
N SER A 63 5.33 14.22 3.52
CA SER A 63 5.97 15.53 3.40
C SER A 63 4.99 16.69 3.51
N SER A 64 3.83 16.59 2.84
CA SER A 64 2.80 17.61 2.86
C SER A 64 1.44 17.00 2.50
N VAL A 65 0.39 17.71 2.87
CA VAL A 65 -0.99 17.46 2.41
C VAL A 65 -1.54 18.71 1.78
N SER A 66 -2.33 18.54 0.72
CA SER A 66 -2.98 19.64 0.02
C SER A 66 -4.42 19.28 -0.32
N ILE A 67 -5.34 20.22 -0.09
CA ILE A 67 -6.77 20.11 -0.45
C ILE A 67 -7.26 21.47 -0.96
N GLY A 68 -7.73 21.51 -2.22
CA GLY A 68 -8.08 22.76 -2.88
C GLY A 68 -6.90 23.74 -2.88
N THR A 69 -7.08 24.93 -2.29
CA THR A 69 -6.02 25.95 -2.15
C THR A 69 -5.23 25.84 -0.85
N TYR A 70 -5.63 24.99 0.09
CA TYR A 70 -4.93 24.79 1.34
C TYR A 70 -3.78 23.81 1.17
N THR A 71 -2.61 24.14 1.72
CA THR A 71 -1.45 23.25 1.79
C THR A 71 -0.82 23.34 3.18
N ASN A 72 -0.49 22.18 3.73
CA ASN A 72 0.26 22.08 4.98
C ASN A 72 1.47 21.17 4.79
N SER A 73 2.65 21.76 4.98
CA SER A 73 3.95 21.12 4.77
C SER A 73 4.71 20.88 6.07
N LYS A 74 4.01 20.81 7.22
CA LYS A 74 4.63 20.48 8.51
C LYS A 74 5.24 19.07 8.49
N GLY A 75 4.63 18.17 7.73
CA GLY A 75 5.01 16.77 7.62
C GLY A 75 4.64 15.96 8.87
N TRP A 76 4.40 14.66 8.68
CA TRP A 76 3.93 13.74 9.72
C TRP A 76 4.48 12.33 9.48
N GLN A 77 4.52 11.51 10.54
CA GLN A 77 4.61 10.06 10.37
C GLN A 77 3.20 9.52 10.15
N VAL A 78 3.02 8.71 9.11
CA VAL A 78 1.74 8.13 8.74
C VAL A 78 1.91 6.66 8.42
N ILE A 79 0.84 5.88 8.57
CA ILE A 79 0.82 4.46 8.28
C ILE A 79 -0.03 4.22 7.04
N SER A 80 0.45 3.40 6.10
CA SER A 80 -0.43 2.78 5.11
C SER A 80 -1.09 1.57 5.76
N ASP A 81 -2.39 1.68 6.01
CA ASP A 81 -3.19 0.65 6.65
C ASP A 81 -4.35 0.26 5.74
N THR A 82 -4.49 -1.04 5.47
CA THR A 82 -5.57 -1.61 4.67
C THR A 82 -6.72 -2.13 5.54
N GLY A 83 -6.59 -2.05 6.87
CA GLY A 83 -7.56 -2.54 7.85
C GLY A 83 -8.51 -1.49 8.43
N THR A 84 -8.41 -0.22 8.02
CA THR A 84 -9.29 0.89 8.42
C THR A 84 -10.17 1.32 7.26
#